data_AF-A0A527FLB0-F1
#
_entry.id   AF-A0A527FLB0-F1
#
_cell.length_a   1.000
_cell.length_b   1.000
_cell.length_c   1.000
_cell.angle_alpha   90.00
_cell.angle_beta   90.00
_cell.angle_gamma   90.00
#
_symmetry.space_group_name_H-M   'P 1'
#
loop_
_entity.id
_entity.type
_entity.pdbx_description
1 polymer ?
#
loop_
_entity_poly.entity_id
_entity_poly.type
_entity_poly.pdbx_seq_one_letter_code
_entity_poly.pdbx_strand_id
1 'polypeptide(L)' 'SFGFLKGGARAYLAVSGGIDVPVVLGSRSTYILGALGGHQGRTLKAGDELPLGEGSGKAGLSLPANLRRAGN' A
#
# COMPACT_ATOMS: atom_id res chain seq x y z
N SER A 1 8.31 -3.82 -11.11
CA SER A 1 8.99 -2.67 -10.45
C SER A 1 8.42 -1.38 -11.02
N PHE A 2 8.51 -0.27 -10.27
CA PHE A 2 8.11 1.06 -10.74
C PHE A 2 9.35 1.92 -11.00
N GLY A 3 9.27 2.84 -11.96
CA GLY A 3 10.26 3.89 -12.16
C GLY A 3 9.90 5.18 -11.42
N PHE A 4 10.53 6.29 -11.79
CA PHE A 4 10.20 7.61 -11.23
C PHE A 4 8.80 8.07 -11.66
N LEU A 5 8.13 8.82 -10.78
CA LEU A 5 6.86 9.49 -11.10
C LEU A 5 7.08 10.53 -12.19
N LYS A 6 6.28 10.48 -13.26
CA LYS A 6 6.30 11.46 -14.36
C LYS A 6 5.29 12.60 -14.18
N GLY A 7 4.37 12.46 -13.23
CA GLY A 7 3.34 13.45 -12.92
C GLY A 7 2.67 13.16 -11.57
N GLY A 8 2.25 14.22 -10.87
CA GLY A 8 1.78 14.14 -9.49
C GLY A 8 2.91 13.85 -8.49
N ALA A 9 2.54 13.44 -7.26
CA ALA A 9 3.50 13.27 -6.14
C ALA A 9 3.45 11.91 -5.44
N ARG A 10 2.41 11.09 -5.66
CA ARG A 10 2.21 9.79 -5.00
C ARG A 10 1.58 8.78 -5.96
N ALA A 11 1.98 7.53 -5.81
CA ALA A 11 1.29 6.36 -6.33
C ALA A 11 0.84 5.47 -5.16
N TYR A 12 -0.18 4.66 -5.40
CA TYR A 12 -0.69 3.71 -4.42
C TYR A 12 -0.74 2.33 -5.06
N LEU A 13 -0.38 1.31 -4.29
CA LEU A 13 -0.50 -0.10 -4.66
C LEU A 13 -1.40 -0.77 -3.63
N ALA A 14 -2.42 -1.46 -4.10
CA ALA A 14 -3.26 -2.31 -3.29
C ALA A 14 -3.09 -3.76 -3.76
N VAL A 15 -3.19 -4.68 -2.82
CA VAL A 15 -3.09 -6.13 -3.03
C VAL A 15 -4.32 -6.79 -2.42
N SER A 16 -4.85 -7.82 -3.07
CA SER A 16 -5.99 -8.58 -2.53
C SER A 16 -5.60 -9.20 -1.18
N GLY A 17 -6.54 -9.23 -0.24
CA GLY A 17 -6.29 -9.62 1.15
C GLY A 17 -5.67 -8.52 2.02
N GLY A 18 -5.09 -7.49 1.40
CA GLY A 18 -4.44 -6.38 2.11
C GLY A 18 -3.09 -6.77 2.71
N ILE A 19 -2.39 -5.76 3.24
CA ILE A 19 -1.13 -5.96 3.96
C ILE A 19 -1.48 -6.27 5.42
N ASP A 20 -1.11 -7.46 5.88
CA ASP A 20 -1.49 -7.96 7.21
C ASP A 20 -0.49 -7.54 8.29
N VAL A 21 -0.59 -6.27 8.68
CA VAL A 21 0.14 -5.72 9.82
C VAL A 21 -0.79 -5.55 11.03
N PRO A 22 -0.24 -5.53 12.26
CA PRO A 22 -1.04 -5.32 13.46
C PRO A 22 -1.87 -4.02 13.41
N VAL A 23 -3.06 -4.07 13.99
CA VAL A 23 -3.89 -2.88 14.19
C VAL A 23 -3.38 -2.11 15.41
N VAL A 24 -3.05 -0.83 15.21
CA VAL A 24 -2.58 0.08 16.25
C VAL A 24 -3.54 1.27 16.30
N LEU A 25 -4.12 1.54 17.47
CA LEU A 25 -5.12 2.61 17.66
C LEU A 25 -6.29 2.52 16.66
N GLY A 26 -6.75 1.30 16.34
CA GLY A 26 -7.86 1.06 15.42
C GLY A 26 -7.53 1.21 13.93
N SER A 27 -6.26 1.42 13.56
CA SER A 27 -5.82 1.58 12.17
C SER A 27 -4.58 0.75 11.85
N ARG A 28 -4.30 0.60 10.54
CA ARG A 28 -3.05 0.02 10.01
C ARG A 28 -2.12 1.06 9.37
N SER A 29 -2.51 2.33 9.37
CA SER A 29 -1.68 3.42 8.85
C SER A 29 -0.35 3.54 9.61
N THR A 30 0.69 4.02 8.93
CA THR A 30 2.00 4.26 9.53
C THR A 30 2.12 5.71 9.97
N TYR A 31 2.44 5.94 11.24
CA TYR A 31 2.84 7.25 11.75
C TYR A 31 4.34 7.24 12.03
N ILE A 32 5.12 7.68 11.04
CA ILE A 32 6.59 7.56 11.04
C ILE A 32 7.24 8.30 12.22
N LEU A 33 6.81 9.53 12.52
CA LEU A 33 7.42 10.34 13.59
C LEU A 33 7.27 9.68 14.97
N GLY A 34 6.17 8.97 15.20
CA GLY A 34 5.92 8.25 16.46
C GLY A 34 6.31 6.77 16.41
N ALA A 35 6.83 6.28 15.29
CA ALA A 35 7.12 4.87 15.04
C ALA A 35 5.92 3.92 15.29
N LEU A 36 4.70 4.33 14.90
CA LEU A 36 3.47 3.57 15.18
C LEU A 36 2.84 2.98 13.90
N GLY A 37 2.27 1.78 14.03
CA GLY A 37 1.47 1.12 13.00
C GLY A 37 2.25 0.72 11.76
N GLY A 38 1.55 0.31 10.70
CA GLY A 38 2.17 -0.16 9.47
C GLY A 38 3.16 -1.33 9.66
N HIS A 39 4.14 -1.41 8.78
CA HIS A 39 5.23 -2.38 8.91
C HIS A 39 6.31 -1.82 9.85
N GLN A 40 6.37 -2.35 11.07
CA GLN A 40 7.39 -2.01 12.07
C GLN A 40 7.47 -0.50 12.42
N GLY A 41 6.40 0.27 12.21
CA GLY A 41 6.39 1.71 12.53
C GLY A 41 7.25 2.59 11.62
N ARG A 42 7.73 2.09 10.47
CA ARG A 42 8.72 2.80 9.64
C ARG A 42 8.42 2.73 8.15
N THR A 43 9.18 3.47 7.35
CA THR A 43 9.22 3.29 5.90
C THR A 43 9.78 1.91 5.54
N LEU A 44 9.32 1.36 4.41
CA LEU A 44 9.82 0.11 3.86
C LEU A 44 11.29 0.25 3.47
N LYS A 45 12.03 -0.84 3.60
CA LYS A 45 13.43 -1.00 3.23
C LYS A 45 13.59 -2.17 2.28
N ALA A 46 14.68 -2.16 1.52
CA ALA A 46 15.03 -3.29 0.67
C ALA A 46 15.19 -4.56 1.54
N GLY A 47 14.59 -5.66 1.08
CA GLY A 47 14.57 -6.93 1.82
C GLY A 47 13.42 -7.08 2.82
N ASP A 48 12.58 -6.06 3.02
CA ASP A 48 11.36 -6.24 3.83
C ASP A 48 10.39 -7.21 3.13
N GLU A 49 9.85 -8.14 3.90
CA GLU A 49 8.76 -9.01 3.50
C GLU A 49 7.47 -8.54 4.18
N LEU A 50 6.43 -8.30 3.37
CA LEU A 50 5.13 -7.85 3.83
C LEU A 50 4.15 -9.02 3.83
N PRO A 51 3.68 -9.47 5.01
CA PRO A 51 2.63 -10.49 5.07
C PRO A 51 1.34 -9.95 4.46
N LEU A 52 0.60 -10.83 3.80
CA LEU A 52 -0.69 -10.54 3.21
C LEU A 52 -1.79 -11.28 3.96
N GLY A 53 -2.97 -10.67 4.02
CA GLY A 53 -4.17 -11.35 4.49
C GLY A 53 -4.70 -12.32 3.43
N GLU A 54 -5.77 -13.05 3.78
CA GLU A 54 -6.47 -13.91 2.82
C GLU A 54 -7.12 -13.08 1.71
N GLY A 55 -6.66 -13.29 0.47
CA GLY A 55 -7.13 -12.59 -0.72
C GLY A 55 -7.70 -13.55 -1.75
N SER A 56 -8.72 -13.11 -2.49
CA SER A 56 -9.36 -13.83 -3.60
C SER A 56 -9.09 -13.18 -4.97
N GLY A 57 -8.02 -12.37 -5.04
CA GLY A 57 -7.70 -11.57 -6.21
C GLY A 57 -7.46 -12.41 -7.46
N LYS A 58 -8.00 -11.96 -8.59
CA LYS A 58 -7.72 -12.53 -9.92
C LYS A 58 -6.79 -11.61 -10.70
N ALA A 59 -5.79 -12.18 -11.36
CA ALA A 59 -4.88 -11.43 -12.23
C ALA A 59 -5.64 -10.77 -13.41
N GLY A 60 -5.12 -9.64 -13.88
CA GLY A 60 -5.68 -8.91 -15.03
C GLY A 60 -6.80 -7.92 -14.69
N LEU A 61 -7.23 -7.86 -13.42
CA LEU A 61 -8.18 -6.84 -12.97
C LEU A 61 -7.48 -5.47 -12.90
N SER A 62 -8.17 -4.44 -13.39
CA SER A 62 -7.77 -3.05 -13.26
C SER A 62 -8.92 -2.25 -12.66
N LEU A 63 -8.61 -1.19 -11.92
CA LEU A 63 -9.64 -0.27 -11.44
C LEU A 63 -10.48 0.22 -12.64
N PRO A 64 -11.82 0.29 -12.52
CA PRO A 64 -12.68 0.97 -13.48
C PRO A 64 -12.15 2.35 -13.82
N ALA A 65 -12.30 2.80 -15.07
CA ALA A 65 -11.68 4.04 -15.54
C ALA A 65 -12.05 5.27 -14.69
N ASN A 66 -13.30 5.33 -14.21
CA ASN A 66 -13.80 6.40 -13.34
C ASN A 66 -13.23 6.38 -11.90
N LEU A 67 -12.65 5.27 -11.46
CA LEU A 67 -11.96 5.14 -10.17
C LEU A 67 -10.45 5.33 -10.29
N ARG A 68 -9.92 5.43 -11.52
CA ARG A 68 -8.52 5.80 -11.73
C ARG A 68 -8.38 7.29 -11.46
N ARG A 69 -7.27 7.69 -10.85
CA ARG A 69 -6.92 9.10 -10.71
C ARG A 69 -6.97 9.73 -12.10
N ALA A 70 -7.81 10.74 -12.28
CA ALA A 70 -7.81 11.54 -13.50
C ALA A 70 -6.40 12.12 -13.66
N GLY A 71 -5.73 11.77 -14.76
CA GLY A 71 -4.57 12.52 -15.19
C GLY A 71 -5.06 13.91 -15.59
N ASN A 72 -4.42 14.95 -15.07
CA ASN A 72 -4.39 16.21 -15.81
C ASN A 72 -3.48 16.03 -17.03
#